data_AF-A0A0S8FNG7-F1
#
_entry.id   AF-A0A0S8FNG7-F1
#
_cell.length_a   1.000
_cell.length_b   1.000
_cell.length_c   1.000
_cell.angle_alpha   90.00
_cell.angle_beta   90.00
_cell.angle_gamma   90.00
#
_symmetry.space_group_name_H-M   'P 1'
#
loop_
_entity.id
_entity.type
_entity.pdbx_description
1 polymer ?
#
loop_
_entity_poly.entity_id
_entity_poly.type
_entity_poly.pdbx_seq_one_letter_code
_entity_poly.pdbx_strand_id
1 'polypeptide(L)'
;MLASLAVSTADGQEGPDYSREGADTCLSCHEDEGILAIFRTKHAVPSDPRSPFGHGQLQCEACHGPGGDHAGRVRRGQERPAIPYFHFGSTATVEEQNGQCLGCHNSGVGFGWHAGEHPVDEVACVDCHQMHIARDPVLQTATQPEVCFDCHQAQRTESMKAFSHPFFQDKMDC
;
A
#
# COMPACT_ATOMS: atom_id res chain seq x y z
N MET A 1 2.99 -52.16 10.14
CA MET A 1 3.88 -51.19 10.80
C MET A 1 4.56 -50.39 9.71
N LEU A 2 3.96 -49.28 9.30
CA LEU A 2 4.50 -48.39 8.28
C LEU A 2 5.16 -47.21 9.01
N ALA A 3 6.48 -47.12 8.91
CA ALA A 3 7.26 -46.04 9.48
C ALA A 3 7.05 -44.78 8.65
N SER A 4 6.42 -43.75 9.24
CA SER A 4 6.36 -42.41 8.66
C SER A 4 7.74 -41.76 8.75
N LEU A 5 8.31 -41.46 7.59
CA LEU A 5 9.48 -40.60 7.46
C LEU A 5 9.05 -39.16 7.75
N ALA A 6 9.51 -38.62 8.87
CA ALA A 6 9.44 -37.20 9.14
C ALA A 6 10.49 -36.50 8.25
N VAL A 7 10.03 -35.64 7.35
CA VAL A 7 10.89 -34.69 6.64
C VAL A 7 11.28 -33.61 7.65
N SER A 8 12.52 -33.64 8.09
CA SER A 8 13.15 -32.55 8.83
C SER A 8 13.50 -31.45 7.82
N THR A 9 12.78 -30.33 7.85
CA THR A 9 13.22 -29.12 7.14
C THR A 9 14.42 -28.54 7.86
N ALA A 10 15.60 -28.74 7.26
CA ALA A 10 16.81 -28.04 7.61
C ALA A 10 16.72 -26.61 7.09
N ASP A 11 16.27 -25.69 7.94
CA ASP A 11 16.80 -24.33 8.11
C ASP A 11 15.96 -23.65 9.17
N GLY A 12 16.58 -23.33 10.31
CA GLY A 12 15.96 -22.61 11.43
C GLY A 12 15.76 -21.13 11.12
N GLN A 13 15.17 -20.81 9.97
CA GLN A 13 14.65 -19.48 9.72
C GLN A 13 13.30 -19.39 10.44
N GLU A 14 13.31 -18.75 11.61
CA GLU A 14 12.07 -18.22 12.20
C GLU A 14 11.35 -17.42 11.10
N GLY A 15 10.06 -17.70 10.91
CA GLY A 15 9.25 -17.00 9.91
C GLY A 15 9.23 -15.49 10.15
N PRO A 16 8.72 -14.69 9.20
CA PRO A 16 8.61 -13.23 9.35
C PRO A 16 7.95 -12.87 10.69
N ASP A 17 8.60 -11.95 11.43
CA ASP A 17 8.21 -11.56 12.81
C ASP A 17 7.02 -10.60 12.80
N TYR A 18 5.85 -11.16 12.46
CA TYR A 18 4.57 -10.46 12.50
C TYR A 18 4.04 -10.32 13.92
N SER A 19 3.32 -9.23 14.16
CA SER A 19 2.70 -8.94 15.44
C SER A 19 1.65 -9.98 15.84
N ARG A 20 1.72 -10.47 17.09
CA ARG A 20 0.78 -11.48 17.61
C ARG A 20 -0.61 -10.94 17.91
N GLU A 21 -0.70 -9.64 18.20
CA GLU A 21 -1.96 -8.95 18.48
C GLU A 21 -2.45 -8.13 17.27
N GLY A 22 -1.79 -8.29 16.10
CA GLY A 22 -2.16 -7.58 14.88
C GLY A 22 -2.12 -6.07 15.04
N ALA A 23 -3.11 -5.40 14.46
CA ALA A 23 -3.27 -3.96 14.45
C ALA A 23 -3.26 -3.33 15.86
N ASP A 24 -3.72 -4.04 16.90
CA ASP A 24 -3.73 -3.52 18.27
C ASP A 24 -2.31 -3.22 18.77
N THR A 25 -1.31 -3.98 18.29
CA THR A 25 0.11 -3.70 18.57
C THR A 25 0.50 -2.32 18.02
N CYS A 26 0.11 -2.02 16.77
CA CYS A 26 0.44 -0.78 16.08
C CYS A 26 -0.33 0.42 16.64
N LEU A 27 -1.63 0.24 16.88
CA LEU A 27 -2.54 1.28 17.35
C LEU A 27 -2.24 1.72 18.79
N SER A 28 -1.48 0.94 19.56
CA SER A 28 -0.97 1.39 20.87
C SER A 28 -0.12 2.66 20.80
N CYS A 29 0.44 2.99 19.63
CA CYS A 29 1.24 4.19 19.37
C CYS A 29 0.74 5.02 18.17
N HIS A 30 0.16 4.38 17.15
CA HIS A 30 -0.30 4.99 15.90
C HIS A 30 -1.83 5.14 15.84
N GLU A 31 -2.41 5.84 16.81
CA GLU A 31 -3.87 6.04 16.95
C GLU A 31 -4.36 7.42 16.45
N ASP A 32 -3.59 8.12 15.63
CA ASP A 32 -4.01 9.41 15.10
C ASP A 32 -5.04 9.31 13.96
N GLU A 33 -5.83 10.37 13.77
CA GLU A 33 -6.88 10.42 12.75
C GLU A 33 -6.38 10.18 11.32
N GLY A 34 -5.12 10.52 11.03
CA GLY A 34 -4.50 10.25 9.74
C GLY A 34 -4.37 8.74 9.52
N ILE A 35 -3.82 8.02 10.48
CA ILE A 35 -3.73 6.55 10.41
C ILE A 35 -5.12 5.90 10.40
N LEU A 36 -6.01 6.32 11.30
CA LEU A 36 -7.35 5.73 11.43
C LEU A 36 -8.25 5.94 10.19
N ALA A 37 -7.91 6.87 9.29
CA ALA A 37 -8.65 7.06 8.05
C ALA A 37 -8.67 5.82 7.15
N ILE A 38 -7.70 4.90 7.28
CA ILE A 38 -7.69 3.61 6.56
C ILE A 38 -8.96 2.81 6.79
N PHE A 39 -9.55 2.89 7.99
CA PHE A 39 -10.78 2.18 8.36
C PHE A 39 -12.03 2.64 7.59
N ARG A 40 -11.92 3.73 6.82
CA ARG A 40 -12.98 4.22 5.93
C ARG A 40 -12.84 3.72 4.49
N THR A 41 -11.82 2.90 4.21
CA THR A 41 -11.50 2.41 2.86
C THR A 41 -11.93 0.95 2.65
N LYS A 42 -11.75 0.45 1.42
CA LYS A 42 -11.97 -0.97 1.09
C LYS A 42 -10.89 -1.90 1.65
N HIS A 43 -9.72 -1.37 2.00
CA HIS A 43 -8.63 -2.17 2.54
C HIS A 43 -8.85 -2.57 4.00
N ALA A 44 -9.79 -1.94 4.70
CA ALA A 44 -10.06 -2.20 6.11
C ALA A 44 -11.50 -2.69 6.38
N VAL A 45 -11.99 -3.65 5.59
CA VAL A 45 -13.35 -4.20 5.68
C VAL A 45 -13.30 -5.59 6.34
N PRO A 46 -13.64 -5.74 7.63
CA PRO A 46 -13.45 -7.02 8.35
C PRO A 46 -14.26 -8.19 7.79
N SER A 47 -15.41 -7.89 7.18
CA SER A 47 -16.29 -8.89 6.58
C SER A 47 -15.85 -9.38 5.20
N ASP A 48 -14.89 -8.71 4.53
CA ASP A 48 -14.34 -9.18 3.26
C ASP A 48 -13.06 -9.98 3.52
N PRO A 49 -13.01 -11.30 3.28
CA PRO A 49 -11.81 -12.10 3.52
C PRO A 49 -10.63 -11.73 2.61
N ARG A 50 -10.84 -10.93 1.56
CA ARG A 50 -9.79 -10.43 0.65
C ARG A 50 -9.24 -9.07 1.08
N SER A 51 -9.90 -8.39 2.03
CA SER A 51 -9.38 -7.16 2.61
C SER A 51 -8.20 -7.50 3.54
N PRO A 52 -7.15 -6.67 3.58
CA PRO A 52 -6.10 -6.76 4.60
C PRO A 52 -6.61 -6.90 6.04
N PHE A 53 -7.76 -6.33 6.38
CA PHE A 53 -8.38 -6.46 7.72
C PHE A 53 -9.44 -7.55 7.81
N GLY A 54 -9.60 -8.36 6.77
CA GLY A 54 -10.45 -9.55 6.81
C GLY A 54 -10.00 -10.53 7.91
N HIS A 55 -10.92 -11.35 8.40
CA HIS A 55 -10.60 -12.34 9.43
C HIS A 55 -9.44 -13.26 9.00
N GLY A 56 -8.39 -13.33 9.82
CA GLY A 56 -7.19 -14.14 9.56
C GLY A 56 -6.14 -13.49 8.65
N GLN A 57 -6.34 -12.24 8.24
CA GLN A 57 -5.38 -11.46 7.45
C GLN A 57 -4.43 -10.65 8.33
N LEU A 58 -3.38 -10.09 7.72
CA LEU A 58 -2.26 -9.44 8.43
C LEU A 58 -2.51 -7.97 8.81
N GLN A 59 -3.69 -7.42 8.51
CA GLN A 59 -4.09 -6.05 8.87
C GLN A 59 -3.05 -5.01 8.40
N CYS A 60 -2.49 -4.21 9.30
CA CYS A 60 -1.47 -3.21 9.00
C CYS A 60 -0.24 -3.82 8.31
N GLU A 61 0.17 -5.01 8.76
CA GLU A 61 1.38 -5.70 8.29
C GLU A 61 1.20 -6.35 6.91
N ALA A 62 -0.04 -6.41 6.38
CA ALA A 62 -0.30 -6.83 5.01
C ALA A 62 0.27 -5.86 3.98
N CYS A 63 0.46 -4.58 4.36
CA CYS A 63 1.02 -3.56 3.49
C CYS A 63 2.35 -3.04 4.03
N HIS A 64 2.46 -2.83 5.34
CA HIS A 64 3.68 -2.30 5.96
C HIS A 64 4.78 -3.34 6.19
N GLY A 65 4.47 -4.63 6.04
CA GLY A 65 5.38 -5.73 6.34
C GLY A 65 5.45 -6.05 7.83
N PRO A 66 6.28 -7.03 8.23
CA PRO A 66 6.42 -7.44 9.63
C PRO A 66 6.99 -6.32 10.48
N GLY A 67 6.34 -6.02 11.59
CA GLY A 67 6.76 -4.96 12.52
C GLY A 67 8.04 -5.29 13.27
N GLY A 68 8.31 -6.57 13.59
CA GLY A 68 9.54 -7.02 14.27
C GLY A 68 10.03 -6.08 15.39
N ASP A 69 11.30 -5.68 15.31
CA ASP A 69 11.93 -4.76 16.28
C ASP A 69 11.24 -3.39 16.38
N HIS A 70 10.55 -2.92 15.32
CA HIS A 70 9.81 -1.67 15.37
C HIS A 70 8.67 -1.74 16.38
N ALA A 71 7.97 -2.88 16.50
CA ALA A 71 6.94 -3.08 17.53
C ALA A 71 7.54 -3.34 18.94
N GLY A 72 8.84 -3.60 19.00
CA GLY A 72 9.57 -3.96 20.22
C GLY A 72 9.91 -2.78 21.15
N ARG A 73 10.68 -3.09 22.19
CA ARG A 73 11.18 -2.09 23.15
C ARG A 73 12.46 -1.43 22.62
N VAL A 74 12.43 -0.11 22.49
CA VAL A 74 13.60 0.69 22.10
C VAL A 74 14.31 1.18 23.36
N ARG A 75 15.63 0.99 23.45
CA ARG A 75 16.42 1.46 24.59
C ARG A 75 16.57 2.98 24.54
N ARG A 76 16.74 3.60 25.71
CA ARG A 76 16.95 5.05 25.82
C ARG A 76 18.17 5.48 25.00
N GLY A 77 17.98 6.41 24.08
CA GLY A 77 19.04 6.91 23.18
C GLY A 77 19.24 6.10 21.90
N GLN A 78 18.45 5.04 21.67
CA GLN A 78 18.36 4.36 20.39
C GLN A 78 17.16 4.91 19.60
N GLU A 79 17.31 4.98 18.28
CA GLU A 79 16.23 5.27 17.36
C GLU A 79 15.40 4.00 17.14
N ARG A 80 14.07 4.15 17.01
CA ARG A 80 13.20 3.02 16.67
C ARG A 80 13.43 2.68 15.20
N PRO A 81 13.72 1.42 14.85
CA PRO A 81 13.86 1.04 13.45
C PRO A 81 12.55 1.34 12.69
N ALA A 82 12.65 1.73 11.43
CA ALA A 82 11.50 1.94 10.57
C ALA A 82 10.77 0.62 10.29
N ILE A 83 9.46 0.68 10.06
CA ILE A 83 8.72 -0.43 9.44
C ILE A 83 9.18 -0.60 7.97
N PRO A 84 9.14 -1.83 7.41
CA PRO A 84 9.72 -2.13 6.11
C PRO A 84 9.18 -1.29 4.95
N TYR A 85 7.87 -1.03 4.88
CA TYR A 85 7.25 -0.35 3.73
C TYR A 85 6.45 0.89 4.11
N PHE A 86 6.46 1.89 3.21
CA PHE A 86 5.61 3.09 3.24
C PHE A 86 5.77 4.01 4.45
N HIS A 87 6.84 3.86 5.23
CA HIS A 87 7.18 4.77 6.32
C HIS A 87 8.33 5.70 5.94
N PHE A 88 8.36 6.87 6.58
CA PHE A 88 9.48 7.80 6.48
C PHE A 88 10.78 7.13 6.95
N GLY A 89 11.74 6.93 6.06
CA GLY A 89 12.98 6.22 6.36
C GLY A 89 12.96 4.72 6.08
N SER A 90 11.88 4.19 5.49
CA SER A 90 11.92 2.90 4.80
C SER A 90 12.97 2.96 3.67
N THR A 91 13.71 1.87 3.51
CA THR A 91 14.71 1.70 2.43
C THR A 91 14.17 0.87 1.27
N ALA A 92 12.86 0.60 1.23
CA ALA A 92 12.24 -0.22 0.20
C ALA A 92 12.27 0.52 -1.15
N THR A 93 12.75 -0.19 -2.17
CA THR A 93 12.71 0.25 -3.57
C THR A 93 11.28 0.38 -4.08
N VAL A 94 11.08 1.09 -5.20
CA VAL A 94 9.75 1.22 -5.83
C VAL A 94 9.21 -0.15 -6.25
N GLU A 95 10.07 -1.05 -6.73
CA GLU A 95 9.67 -2.41 -7.08
C GLU A 95 9.13 -3.17 -5.85
N GLU A 96 9.83 -3.10 -4.71
CA GLU A 96 9.40 -3.75 -3.47
C GLU A 96 8.09 -3.16 -2.93
N GLN A 97 7.92 -1.83 -3.02
CA GLN A 97 6.70 -1.13 -2.66
C GLN A 97 5.52 -1.55 -3.54
N ASN A 98 5.69 -1.50 -4.86
CA ASN A 98 4.67 -1.95 -5.81
C ASN A 98 4.35 -3.44 -5.64
N GLY A 99 5.34 -4.25 -5.27
CA GLY A 99 5.20 -5.66 -4.94
C GLY A 99 4.17 -5.92 -3.83
N GLN A 100 4.10 -5.05 -2.81
CA GLN A 100 3.08 -5.17 -1.74
C GLN A 100 1.66 -5.05 -2.29
N CYS A 101 1.46 -4.14 -3.25
CA CYS A 101 0.17 -3.93 -3.89
C CYS A 101 -0.16 -5.07 -4.86
N LEU A 102 0.82 -5.43 -5.71
CA LEU A 102 0.67 -6.43 -6.76
C LEU A 102 0.47 -7.84 -6.21
N GLY A 103 0.95 -8.13 -5.00
CA GLY A 103 0.65 -9.39 -4.29
C GLY A 103 -0.85 -9.71 -4.23
N CYS A 104 -1.72 -8.71 -4.22
CA CYS A 104 -3.17 -8.89 -4.29
C CYS A 104 -3.81 -8.32 -5.57
N HIS A 105 -3.34 -7.15 -6.03
CA HIS A 105 -3.99 -6.39 -7.12
C HIS A 105 -3.53 -6.79 -8.53
N ASN A 106 -2.50 -7.65 -8.67
CA ASN A 106 -2.00 -8.04 -9.99
C ASN A 106 -3.08 -8.70 -10.87
N SER A 107 -4.09 -9.35 -10.28
CA SER A 107 -5.22 -9.90 -11.06
C SER A 107 -6.12 -8.81 -11.68
N GLY A 108 -6.20 -7.63 -11.06
CA GLY A 108 -7.02 -6.51 -11.53
C GLY A 108 -6.30 -5.59 -12.51
N VAL A 109 -5.02 -5.30 -12.26
CA VAL A 109 -4.24 -4.34 -13.08
C VAL A 109 -3.27 -5.02 -14.05
N GLY A 110 -2.92 -6.29 -13.81
CA GLY A 110 -1.73 -6.98 -14.30
C GLY A 110 -1.22 -6.56 -15.67
N PHE A 111 -1.87 -6.99 -16.75
CA PHE A 111 -1.36 -6.70 -18.10
C PHE A 111 -1.27 -5.19 -18.39
N GLY A 112 -2.28 -4.41 -17.97
CA GLY A 112 -2.29 -2.97 -18.22
C GLY A 112 -1.20 -2.22 -17.47
N TRP A 113 -0.92 -2.62 -16.23
CA TRP A 113 0.19 -2.09 -15.45
C TRP A 113 1.53 -2.46 -16.09
N HIS A 114 1.79 -3.76 -16.28
CA HIS A 114 3.09 -4.25 -16.78
C HIS A 114 3.42 -3.82 -18.22
N ALA A 115 2.42 -3.44 -19.01
CA ALA A 115 2.62 -2.91 -20.36
C ALA A 115 2.65 -1.37 -20.42
N GLY A 116 2.40 -0.69 -19.30
CA GLY A 116 2.39 0.77 -19.19
C GLY A 116 3.78 1.36 -18.92
N GLU A 117 3.90 2.68 -19.08
CA GLU A 117 5.15 3.40 -18.87
C GLU A 117 5.46 3.65 -17.38
N HIS A 118 4.44 3.81 -16.54
CA HIS A 118 4.63 4.08 -15.11
C HIS A 118 5.57 3.12 -14.38
N PRO A 119 5.46 1.77 -14.50
CA PRO A 119 6.45 0.89 -13.89
C PRO A 119 7.83 0.93 -14.57
N VAL A 120 7.92 1.33 -15.84
CA VAL A 120 9.20 1.49 -16.55
C VAL A 120 9.95 2.71 -16.02
N ASP A 121 9.22 3.79 -15.75
CA ASP A 121 9.72 5.04 -15.16
C ASP A 121 9.83 4.99 -13.62
N GLU A 122 9.74 3.81 -13.02
CA GLU A 122 9.84 3.60 -11.56
C GLU A 122 8.85 4.45 -10.75
N VAL A 123 7.61 4.60 -11.23
CA VAL A 123 6.52 5.24 -10.47
C VAL A 123 5.92 4.23 -9.49
N ALA A 124 5.80 4.61 -8.23
CA ALA A 124 5.16 3.81 -7.20
C ALA A 124 3.63 3.96 -7.24
N CYS A 125 2.90 2.91 -6.87
CA CYS A 125 1.44 2.97 -6.75
C CYS A 125 1.01 4.12 -5.80
N VAL A 126 1.80 4.34 -4.75
CA VAL A 126 1.54 5.33 -3.70
C VAL A 126 1.91 6.76 -4.10
N ASP A 127 2.51 6.97 -5.27
CA ASP A 127 2.72 8.32 -5.82
C ASP A 127 1.40 8.93 -6.32
N CYS A 128 0.43 8.08 -6.68
CA CYS A 128 -0.91 8.48 -7.12
C CYS A 128 -1.99 8.12 -6.10
N HIS A 129 -1.93 6.91 -5.54
CA HIS A 129 -2.94 6.39 -4.62
C HIS A 129 -2.67 6.79 -3.17
N GLN A 130 -3.73 7.17 -2.46
CA GLN A 130 -3.67 7.44 -1.02
C GLN A 130 -4.53 6.46 -0.23
N MET A 131 -3.91 5.75 0.72
CA MET A 131 -4.55 4.66 1.48
C MET A 131 -5.12 5.15 2.81
N HIS A 132 -4.48 6.14 3.44
CA HIS A 132 -4.90 6.73 4.71
C HIS A 132 -5.84 7.93 4.50
N ILE A 133 -6.79 7.79 3.57
CA ILE A 133 -7.84 8.79 3.31
C ILE A 133 -9.12 8.08 2.89
N ALA A 134 -10.27 8.63 3.27
CA ALA A 134 -11.57 8.02 2.95
C ALA A 134 -11.89 7.96 1.45
N ARG A 135 -11.32 8.89 0.67
CA ARG A 135 -11.53 8.99 -0.78
C ARG A 135 -10.21 9.29 -1.44
N ASP A 136 -9.74 8.33 -2.21
CA ASP A 136 -8.52 8.45 -3.00
C ASP A 136 -8.76 9.40 -4.19
N PRO A 137 -7.99 10.50 -4.33
CA PRO A 137 -8.22 11.50 -5.37
C PRO A 137 -8.17 10.93 -6.79
N VAL A 138 -7.36 9.89 -7.05
CA VAL A 138 -7.23 9.28 -8.39
C VAL A 138 -8.47 8.47 -8.80
N LEU A 139 -9.34 8.11 -7.85
CA LEU A 139 -10.57 7.35 -8.11
C LEU A 139 -11.78 8.23 -8.41
N GLN A 140 -11.63 9.56 -8.34
CA GLN A 140 -12.73 10.50 -8.50
C GLN A 140 -12.51 11.32 -9.77
N THR A 141 -13.48 11.31 -10.68
CA THR A 141 -13.42 12.08 -11.95
C THR A 141 -13.09 13.56 -11.75
N ALA A 142 -13.54 14.17 -10.65
CA ALA A 142 -13.33 15.57 -10.33
C ALA A 142 -11.94 15.92 -9.77
N THR A 143 -11.11 14.93 -9.40
CA THR A 143 -9.79 15.17 -8.78
C THR A 143 -8.67 14.35 -9.41
N GLN A 144 -9.00 13.34 -10.22
CA GLN A 144 -8.00 12.54 -10.91
C GLN A 144 -7.12 13.37 -11.85
N PRO A 145 -7.66 14.29 -12.69
CA PRO A 145 -6.83 15.03 -13.63
C PRO A 145 -5.69 15.78 -12.94
N GLU A 146 -5.94 16.36 -11.77
CA GLU A 146 -4.96 17.08 -10.97
C GLU A 146 -3.79 16.19 -10.55
N VAL A 147 -4.05 14.96 -10.08
CA VAL A 147 -3.00 13.99 -9.73
C VAL A 147 -2.14 13.68 -10.96
N CYS A 148 -2.77 13.43 -12.11
CA CYS A 148 -2.05 13.14 -13.34
C CYS A 148 -1.22 14.34 -13.81
N PHE A 149 -1.78 15.55 -13.68
CA PHE A 149 -1.17 16.78 -14.15
C PHE A 149 0.03 17.23 -13.34
N ASP A 150 0.27 16.72 -12.14
CA ASP A 150 1.50 16.98 -11.38
C ASP A 150 2.74 16.60 -12.20
N CYS A 151 2.68 15.49 -12.95
CA CYS A 151 3.71 15.08 -13.90
C CYS A 151 3.36 15.46 -15.36
N HIS A 152 2.11 15.28 -15.78
CA HIS A 152 1.66 15.49 -17.17
C HIS A 152 1.31 16.95 -17.50
N GLN A 153 2.28 17.85 -17.32
CA GLN A 153 2.11 19.30 -17.51
C GLN A 153 1.73 19.70 -18.94
N ALA A 154 2.17 18.92 -19.94
CA ALA A 154 1.79 19.14 -21.34
C ALA A 154 0.29 18.91 -21.52
N GLN A 155 -0.24 17.79 -21.02
CA GLN A 155 -1.66 17.47 -21.06
C GLN A 155 -2.49 18.50 -20.28
N ARG A 156 -1.98 18.99 -19.15
CA ARG A 156 -2.59 20.11 -18.40
C ARG A 156 -2.72 21.37 -19.24
N THR A 157 -1.71 21.67 -20.04
CA THR A 157 -1.73 22.85 -20.91
C THR A 157 -2.71 22.67 -22.07
N GLU A 158 -2.74 21.47 -22.66
CA GLU A 158 -3.67 21.13 -23.74
C GLU A 158 -5.14 21.14 -23.27
N SER A 159 -5.42 20.67 -22.06
CA SER A 159 -6.77 20.66 -21.48
C SER A 159 -7.32 22.06 -21.20
N MET A 160 -6.46 23.08 -21.14
CA MET A 160 -6.84 24.49 -20.95
C MET A 160 -7.11 25.26 -22.25
N LYS A 161 -6.97 24.60 -23.42
CA LYS A 161 -7.27 25.23 -24.71
C LYS A 161 -8.78 25.49 -24.87
N ALA A 162 -9.12 26.41 -25.77
CA ALA A 162 -10.51 26.80 -26.04
C ALA A 162 -11.42 25.62 -26.46
N PHE A 163 -10.84 24.60 -27.09
CA PHE A 163 -11.51 23.34 -27.41
C PHE A 163 -10.69 22.20 -26.82
N SER A 164 -11.19 21.64 -25.72
CA SER A 164 -10.59 20.52 -25.02
C SER A 164 -11.66 19.60 -24.47
N HIS A 165 -11.26 18.39 -24.07
CA HIS A 165 -12.14 17.50 -23.33
C HIS A 165 -12.50 18.10 -21.95
N PRO A 166 -13.70 17.82 -21.42
CA PRO A 166 -14.27 18.55 -20.29
C PRO A 166 -13.76 18.07 -18.91
N PHE A 167 -12.44 18.03 -18.72
CA PHE A 167 -11.79 17.62 -17.46
C PHE A 167 -12.13 18.58 -16.31
N PHE A 168 -11.94 19.91 -16.50
CA PHE A 168 -12.22 20.95 -15.50
C PHE A 168 -13.71 21.22 -15.25
N GLN A 169 -14.59 20.43 -15.86
CA GLN A 169 -16.03 20.46 -15.58
C GLN A 169 -16.49 19.16 -14.91
N ASP A 170 -15.55 18.32 -14.48
CA ASP A 170 -15.77 17.05 -13.80
C ASP A 170 -16.61 16.05 -14.63
N LYS A 171 -16.54 16.15 -15.97
CA LYS A 171 -17.34 15.31 -16.88
C LYS A 171 -16.55 14.16 -17.49
N MET A 172 -15.23 14.14 -17.30
CA MET A 172 -14.32 13.15 -17.88
C MET A 172 -13.05 13.07 -17.02
N ASP A 173 -12.52 11.87 -16.88
CA ASP A 173 -11.21 11.51 -16.33
C ASP A 173 -10.26 11.10 -17.47
N CYS A 174 -8.95 11.01 -17.17
CA CYS A 174 -7.90 10.70 -18.13
C CYS A 174 -7.96 9.27 -18.68
#